data_AF-A0A8S3KCL4-F1
#
_entry.id   AF-A0A8S3KCL4-F1
#
_cell.length_a   1.000
_cell.length_b   1.000
_cell.length_c   1.000
_cell.angle_alpha   90.00
_cell.angle_beta   90.00
_cell.angle_gamma   90.00
#
_symmetry.space_group_name_H-M   'P 1'
#
loop_
_entity.id
_entity.type
_entity.pdbx_description
1 polymer ?
#
loop_
_entity_poly.entity_id
_entity_poly.type
_entity_poly.pdbx_seq_one_letter_code
_entity_poly.pdbx_strand_id
1 'polypeptide(L)'
;FPAAPGSYADTSWGTVSWALDCIGGTFNPQLSIGPCVLCPQGNSTNGLTGQSICMSCEKDAFCPTGAAFGNISTSSSILTSASQALAYPVSPQSFVSTIF
;
A
#
# COMPACT_ATOMS: atom_id res chain seq x y z
N PHE A 1 -3.64 -21.44 2.36
CA PHE A 1 -4.45 -20.73 3.36
C PHE A 1 -4.47 -19.26 3.00
N PRO A 2 -5.62 -18.55 3.04
CA PRO A 2 -5.66 -17.12 2.75
C PRO A 2 -4.97 -16.31 3.85
N ALA A 3 -4.39 -15.15 3.51
CA ALA A 3 -3.77 -14.26 4.49
C ALA A 3 -4.84 -13.60 5.37
N ALA A 4 -4.54 -13.40 6.65
CA ALA A 4 -5.41 -12.65 7.56
C ALA A 4 -5.48 -11.16 7.15
N PRO A 5 -6.53 -10.43 7.58
CA PRO A 5 -6.57 -8.98 7.41
C PRO A 5 -5.30 -8.33 7.94
N GLY A 6 -4.75 -7.36 7.20
CA GLY A 6 -3.47 -6.75 7.50
C GLY A 6 -2.25 -7.45 6.91
N SER A 7 -2.41 -8.66 6.36
CA SER A 7 -1.32 -9.40 5.73
C SER A 7 -1.69 -9.79 4.29
N TYR A 8 -0.70 -10.03 3.45
CA TYR A 8 -0.85 -10.62 2.13
C TYR A 8 -0.18 -11.98 2.07
N ALA A 9 -0.66 -12.82 1.16
CA ALA A 9 -0.03 -14.09 0.83
C ALA A 9 0.07 -14.19 -0.68
N ASP A 10 1.27 -14.47 -1.17
CA ASP A 10 1.49 -14.82 -2.56
C ASP A 10 1.49 -16.34 -2.75
N THR A 11 1.16 -16.75 -3.96
CA THR A 11 1.23 -18.15 -4.38
C THR A 11 2.45 -18.35 -5.27
N SER A 12 3.65 -18.27 -4.69
CA SER A 12 4.85 -18.73 -5.37
C SER A 12 4.82 -20.25 -5.55
N TRP A 13 4.80 -20.69 -6.82
CA TRP A 13 4.99 -22.09 -7.22
C TRP A 13 3.96 -23.07 -6.64
N GLY A 14 2.69 -22.64 -6.50
CA GLY A 14 1.61 -23.51 -6.02
C GLY A 14 1.59 -23.76 -4.51
N THR A 15 2.57 -23.24 -3.78
CA THR A 15 2.59 -23.17 -2.32
C THR A 15 2.24 -21.76 -1.87
N VAL A 16 1.30 -21.63 -0.94
CA VAL A 16 1.01 -20.31 -0.35
C VAL A 16 2.19 -19.94 0.53
N SER A 17 2.92 -18.91 0.12
CA SER A 17 4.07 -18.40 0.87
C SER A 17 3.58 -17.60 2.07
N TRP A 18 4.41 -17.54 3.11
CA TRP A 18 4.10 -17.02 4.43
C TRP A 18 3.30 -15.70 4.39
N ALA A 19 2.29 -15.58 5.26
CA ALA A 19 1.52 -14.36 5.40
C ALA A 19 2.46 -13.24 5.89
N LEU A 20 2.71 -12.25 5.03
CA LEU A 20 3.55 -11.09 5.33
C LEU A 20 2.67 -9.89 5.60
N ASP A 21 3.05 -9.06 6.57
CA ASP A 21 2.32 -7.85 6.88
C ASP A 21 2.34 -6.84 5.73
N CYS A 22 1.20 -6.20 5.51
CA CYS A 22 1.10 -5.07 4.61
C CYS A 22 2.06 -3.97 5.04
N ILE A 23 2.80 -3.42 4.09
CA ILE A 23 3.69 -2.28 4.36
C ILE A 23 2.87 -1.01 4.63
N GLY A 24 3.50 -0.01 5.25
CA GLY A 24 2.88 1.29 5.44
C GLY A 24 2.38 1.88 4.13
N GLY A 25 1.17 2.44 4.14
CA GLY A 25 0.47 2.96 2.96
C GLY A 25 -0.36 1.93 2.21
N THR A 26 -0.30 0.65 2.62
CA THR A 26 -1.14 -0.42 2.09
C THR A 26 -1.93 -1.11 3.19
N PHE A 27 -3.07 -1.67 2.82
CA PHE A 27 -3.95 -2.39 3.73
C PHE A 27 -4.56 -3.62 3.07
N ASN A 28 -4.93 -4.60 3.88
CA ASN A 28 -5.76 -5.71 3.42
C ASN A 28 -6.99 -5.85 4.32
N PRO A 29 -8.19 -5.48 3.83
CA PRO A 29 -9.39 -5.42 4.67
C PRO A 29 -9.98 -6.79 4.99
N GLN A 30 -9.60 -7.83 4.24
CA GLN A 30 -10.28 -9.11 4.29
C GLN A 30 -9.30 -10.28 4.19
N LEU A 31 -9.80 -11.45 4.56
CA LEU A 31 -9.07 -12.70 4.44
C LEU A 31 -8.95 -13.05 2.95
N SER A 32 -7.79 -12.78 2.34
CA SER A 32 -7.61 -12.80 0.88
C SER A 32 -6.30 -13.45 0.47
N ILE A 33 -6.28 -14.01 -0.74
CA ILE A 33 -5.07 -14.48 -1.43
C ILE A 33 -4.79 -13.43 -2.50
N GLY A 34 -3.79 -12.58 -2.27
CA GLY A 34 -3.49 -11.46 -3.14
C GLY A 34 -2.72 -10.36 -2.41
N PRO A 35 -2.18 -9.38 -3.16
CA PRO A 35 -1.39 -8.29 -2.60
C PRO A 35 -2.24 -7.34 -1.74
N CYS A 36 -1.58 -6.61 -0.85
CA CYS A 36 -2.20 -5.50 -0.13
C CYS A 36 -2.63 -4.39 -1.10
N VAL A 37 -3.74 -3.73 -0.77
CA VAL A 37 -4.31 -2.63 -1.54
C VAL A 37 -3.75 -1.31 -1.04
N LEU A 38 -3.52 -0.35 -1.93
CA LEU A 38 -3.07 0.99 -1.55
C LEU A 38 -4.17 1.75 -0.80
N CYS A 39 -3.79 2.51 0.23
CA CYS A 39 -4.71 3.44 0.86
C CYS A 39 -5.22 4.48 -0.16
N PRO A 40 -6.52 4.79 -0.19
CA PRO A 40 -7.05 5.80 -1.11
C PRO A 40 -6.54 7.19 -0.73
N GLN A 41 -6.62 8.13 -1.68
CA GLN A 41 -6.29 9.54 -1.44
C GLN A 41 -7.05 10.07 -0.22
N GLY A 42 -6.35 10.85 0.61
CA GLY A 42 -6.87 11.39 1.87
C GLY A 42 -6.72 10.44 3.06
N ASN A 43 -6.26 9.20 2.85
CA ASN A 43 -6.07 8.21 3.90
C ASN A 43 -4.61 7.72 3.97
N SER A 44 -4.19 7.29 5.16
CA SER A 44 -2.86 6.71 5.41
C SER A 44 -2.92 5.56 6.42
N THR A 45 -1.83 4.82 6.58
CA THR A 45 -1.67 3.84 7.67
C THR A 45 -0.98 4.42 8.91
N ASN A 46 -0.72 5.72 8.94
CA ASN A 46 0.09 6.39 9.97
C ASN A 46 1.47 5.73 10.18
N GLY A 47 2.08 5.24 9.11
CA GLY A 47 3.38 4.57 9.11
C GLY A 47 3.34 3.13 9.64
N LEU A 48 2.17 2.64 10.05
CA LEU A 48 2.02 1.30 10.60
C LEU A 48 1.98 0.25 9.48
N THR A 49 2.60 -0.90 9.76
CA THR A 49 2.50 -2.13 8.97
C THR A 49 1.40 -3.03 9.53
N GLY A 50 0.96 -4.02 8.75
CA GLY A 50 -0.04 -4.98 9.23
C GLY A 50 -1.47 -4.42 9.26
N GLN A 51 -1.73 -3.33 8.54
CA GLN A 51 -3.00 -2.61 8.66
C GLN A 51 -4.10 -3.26 7.83
N SER A 52 -5.24 -3.54 8.46
CA SER A 52 -6.45 -3.99 7.77
C SER A 52 -7.33 -2.83 7.31
N ILE A 53 -7.03 -1.61 7.74
CA ILE A 53 -7.77 -0.39 7.40
C ILE A 53 -6.82 0.79 7.20
N CYS A 54 -7.25 1.76 6.40
CA CYS A 54 -6.62 3.06 6.32
C CYS A 54 -7.37 4.07 7.19
N MET A 55 -6.63 4.97 7.82
CA MET A 55 -7.16 6.07 8.62
C MET A 55 -7.15 7.35 7.81
N SER A 56 -8.11 8.24 8.08
CA SER A 56 -8.13 9.58 7.50
C SER A 56 -6.89 10.36 7.93
N CYS A 57 -6.31 11.11 7.00
CA CYS A 57 -5.20 11.99 7.31
C CYS A 57 -5.63 13.23 8.09
N GLU A 58 -4.64 13.93 8.67
CA GLU A 58 -4.87 15.19 9.34
C GLU A 58 -5.42 16.24 8.37
N LYS A 59 -6.27 17.13 8.91
CA LYS A 59 -6.78 18.29 8.16
C LYS A 59 -5.56 19.13 7.73
N ASP A 60 -5.50 19.45 6.44
CA ASP A 60 -4.37 20.18 5.81
C ASP A 60 -3.07 19.36 5.64
N ALA A 61 -3.15 18.03 5.67
CA ALA A 61 -2.05 17.15 5.27
C ALA A 61 -2.18 16.67 3.81
N PHE A 62 -1.05 16.61 3.10
CA PHE A 62 -0.91 16.03 1.78
C PHE A 62 -0.89 14.51 1.90
N CYS A 63 -2.04 13.89 1.63
CA CYS A 63 -2.21 12.44 1.65
C CYS A 63 -2.57 11.88 0.28
N PRO A 64 -1.56 11.46 -0.48
CA PRO A 64 -1.81 10.80 -1.75
C PRO A 64 -2.21 9.34 -1.61
N THR A 65 -2.63 8.73 -2.71
CA THR A 65 -2.85 7.27 -2.79
C THR A 65 -1.59 6.52 -2.38
N GLY A 66 -1.70 5.58 -1.44
CA GLY A 66 -0.56 4.83 -0.91
C GLY A 66 0.24 5.57 0.15
N ALA A 67 -0.27 6.67 0.73
CA ALA A 67 0.43 7.40 1.77
C ALA A 67 0.66 6.52 3.02
N ALA A 68 1.92 6.27 3.36
CA ALA A 68 2.23 5.67 4.65
C ALA A 68 1.96 6.66 5.79
N PHE A 69 2.42 7.91 5.63
CA PHE A 69 2.30 8.96 6.64
C PHE A 69 1.31 10.02 6.20
N GLY A 70 0.54 10.54 7.17
CA GLY A 70 -0.49 11.54 6.93
C GLY A 70 -0.27 12.89 7.61
N ASN A 71 0.98 13.23 7.90
CA ASN A 71 1.38 14.44 8.64
C ASN A 71 2.17 15.44 7.77
N ILE A 72 2.16 15.26 6.44
CA ILE A 72 2.88 16.15 5.52
C ILE A 72 2.03 17.42 5.33
N SER A 73 2.30 18.48 6.09
CA SER A 73 1.47 19.69 6.04
C SER A 73 1.57 20.44 4.69
N THR A 74 0.43 20.62 4.00
CA THR A 74 0.31 21.40 2.75
C THR A 74 0.51 22.90 2.97
N SER A 75 0.42 23.37 4.22
CA SER A 75 0.68 24.76 4.62
C SER A 75 2.16 25.14 4.49
N SER A 76 3.03 24.13 4.41
CA SER A 76 4.44 24.33 4.11
C SER A 76 4.55 24.65 2.61
N SER A 77 4.77 25.91 2.24
CA SER A 77 4.89 26.41 0.85
C SER A 77 5.98 25.74 -0.03
N ILE A 78 6.60 24.68 0.47
CA ILE A 78 7.58 23.79 -0.15
C ILE A 78 6.95 22.72 -1.06
N LEU A 79 5.66 22.42 -0.94
CA LEU A 79 4.94 21.49 -1.83
C LEU A 79 4.33 22.24 -3.02
N THR A 80 5.17 22.80 -3.88
CA THR A 80 4.72 23.50 -5.10
C THR A 80 4.29 22.52 -6.19
N SER A 81 4.82 21.29 -6.17
CA SER A 81 4.42 20.18 -7.04
C SER A 81 4.81 18.86 -6.39
N ALA A 82 3.92 17.87 -6.43
CA ALA A 82 4.18 16.52 -5.94
C ALA A 82 3.94 15.54 -7.09
N SER A 83 5.02 14.92 -7.57
CA SER A 83 4.97 13.84 -8.56
C SER A 83 5.10 12.52 -7.84
N GLN A 84 4.23 11.56 -8.18
CA GLN A 84 4.18 10.28 -7.50
C GLN A 84 4.20 9.16 -8.51
N ALA A 85 5.21 8.31 -8.40
CA ALA A 85 5.24 7.05 -9.11
C ALA A 85 4.60 5.99 -8.22
N LEU A 86 3.39 5.59 -8.56
CA LEU A 86 2.80 4.38 -8.01
C LEU A 86 3.41 3.20 -8.76
N ALA A 87 4.44 2.58 -8.19
CA ALA A 87 4.76 1.22 -8.57
C ALA A 87 3.57 0.37 -8.13
N TYR A 88 2.78 -0.12 -9.09
CA TYR A 88 1.84 -1.19 -8.78
C TYR A 88 2.66 -2.30 -8.10
N PRO A 89 2.23 -2.84 -6.94
CA PRO A 89 2.89 -3.98 -6.37
C PRO A 89 2.76 -5.11 -7.38
N VAL A 90 3.81 -5.29 -8.17
CA VAL A 90 4.03 -6.53 -8.89
C VAL A 90 4.34 -7.52 -7.78
N SER A 91 3.42 -8.43 -7.52
CA SER A 91 3.82 -9.71 -6.95
C SER A 91 5.01 -10.22 -7.76
N PRO A 92 6.01 -10.86 -7.13
CA PRO A 92 7.16 -11.35 -7.85
C PRO A 92 6.66 -12.19 -9.03
N GLN A 93 7.03 -11.77 -10.25
CA GLN A 93 6.54 -12.18 -11.58
C GLN A 93 5.53 -11.23 -12.27
N SER A 94 5.88 -9.95 -12.42
CA SER A 94 5.63 -9.31 -13.72
C SER A 94 6.84 -9.62 -14.60
N PHE A 95 6.72 -10.68 -15.41
CA PHE A 95 7.67 -10.90 -16.50
C PHE A 95 7.53 -9.72 -17.46
N VAL A 96 8.57 -8.89 -17.53
CA VAL A 96 8.74 -7.94 -18.63
C VAL A 96 8.92 -8.79 -19.89
N SER A 97 7.82 -9.02 -20.63
CA SER A 97 7.92 -9.52 -21.98
C SER A 97 8.29 -8.33 -22.88
N THR A 98 9.59 -8.09 -23.01
CA THR A 98 10.12 -7.31 -24.13
C THR A 98 9.91 -8.17 -25.39
N ILE A 99 8.88 -7.83 -26.17
CA ILE A 99 8.76 -8.33 -27.54
C ILE A 99 9.72 -7.49 -28.38
N PHE A 100 10.77 -8.14 -28.90
CA PHE A 100 11.67 -7.60 -29.92
C PHE A 100 10.98 -7.49 -31.27
#